data_AF-A0A8H7SKT1-F1
#
_entry.id   AF-A0A8H7SKT1-F1
#
_cell.length_a   1.000
_cell.length_b   1.000
_cell.length_c   1.000
_cell.angle_alpha   90.00
_cell.angle_beta   90.00
_cell.angle_gamma   90.00
#
_symmetry.space_group_name_H-M   'P 1'
#
loop_
_entity.id
_entity.type
_entity.pdbx_description
1 polymer ?
#
loop_
_entity_poly.entity_id
_entity_poly.type
_entity_poly.pdbx_seq_one_letter_code
_entity_poly.pdbx_strand_id
1 'polypeptide(L)'
;MQQQLNNEYEKLSQLRLEQSQSLKEQWEVYKKEQKQYRRKDIESRQVEFDKELSVLDGQRRMKWKNNDSIEDLAKEEIIKRLISRIDEYENDGEDETFFSLPTDLVELFWLLEIEVPITKAELFDAKKKIT
;
A
#
# COMPACT_ATOMS: atom_id res chain seq x y z
N MET A 1 -61.53 39.64 14.71
CA MET A 1 -60.48 38.95 15.51
C MET A 1 -60.09 37.60 14.92
N GLN A 2 -61.03 36.66 14.68
CA GLN A 2 -60.72 35.33 14.12
C GLN A 2 -60.06 35.32 12.73
N GLN A 3 -60.47 36.21 11.81
CA GLN A 3 -59.85 36.31 10.48
C GLN A 3 -58.40 36.82 10.53
N GLN A 4 -58.07 37.72 11.45
CA GLN A 4 -56.69 38.21 11.59
C GLN A 4 -55.76 37.10 12.10
N LEU A 5 -56.24 36.32 13.07
CA LEU A 5 -55.49 35.20 13.62
C LEU A 5 -55.20 34.12 12.55
N ASN A 6 -56.20 33.76 11.74
CA ASN A 6 -56.00 32.79 10.65
C ASN A 6 -54.97 33.27 9.61
N ASN A 7 -55.01 34.56 9.25
CA ASN A 7 -54.04 35.13 8.31
C ASN A 7 -52.60 35.12 8.89
N GLU A 8 -52.45 35.34 10.19
CA GLU A 8 -51.15 35.26 10.85
C GLU A 8 -50.62 33.81 10.89
N TYR A 9 -51.49 32.84 11.12
CA TYR A 9 -51.11 31.42 11.04
C TYR A 9 -50.68 30.99 9.64
N GLU A 10 -51.38 31.42 8.59
CA GLU A 10 -50.99 31.14 7.20
C GLU A 10 -49.60 31.71 6.89
N LYS A 11 -49.36 32.97 7.23
CA LYS A 11 -48.04 33.61 7.05
C LYS A 11 -46.93 32.88 7.82
N LEU A 12 -47.21 32.47 9.06
CA LEU A 12 -46.25 31.73 9.86
C LEU A 12 -45.94 30.36 9.23
N SER A 13 -46.94 29.70 8.66
CA SER A 13 -46.78 28.40 8.00
C SER A 13 -45.94 28.51 6.72
N GLN A 14 -46.17 29.54 5.91
CA GLN A 14 -45.37 29.84 4.72
C GLN A 14 -43.92 30.15 5.10
N LEU A 15 -43.70 31.00 6.10
CA LEU A 15 -42.36 31.33 6.56
C LEU A 15 -41.58 30.09 7.01
N ARG A 16 -42.23 29.17 7.75
CA ARG A 16 -41.61 27.90 8.17
C ARG A 16 -41.29 27.00 6.98
N LEU A 17 -42.17 26.95 5.98
CA LEU A 17 -41.95 26.17 4.78
C LEU A 17 -40.74 26.70 3.99
N GLU A 18 -40.67 28.01 3.79
CA GLU A 18 -39.55 28.69 3.13
C GLU A 18 -38.23 28.46 3.88
N GLN A 19 -38.23 28.58 5.21
CA GLN A 19 -37.06 28.28 6.03
C GLN A 19 -36.61 26.82 5.89
N SER A 20 -37.56 25.88 5.89
CA SER A 20 -37.26 24.46 5.69
C SER A 20 -36.69 24.18 4.31
N GLN A 21 -37.19 24.84 3.27
CA GLN A 21 -36.67 24.72 1.91
C GLN A 21 -35.26 25.30 1.80
N SER A 22 -35.03 26.49 2.36
CA SER A 22 -33.72 27.13 2.39
C SER A 22 -32.66 26.28 3.09
N LEU A 23 -33.00 25.69 4.25
CA LEU A 23 -32.08 24.78 4.96
C LEU A 23 -31.73 23.54 4.12
N LYS A 24 -32.70 23.00 3.38
CA LYS A 24 -32.48 21.86 2.49
C LYS A 24 -31.55 22.22 1.32
N GLU A 25 -31.72 23.40 0.74
CA GLU A 25 -30.86 23.90 -0.33
C GLU A 25 -29.42 24.12 0.18
N GLN A 26 -29.26 24.77 1.33
CA GLN A 26 -27.96 24.97 1.97
C GLN A 26 -27.26 23.63 2.27
N TRP A 27 -28.01 22.63 2.73
CA TRP A 27 -27.47 21.30 2.97
C TRP A 27 -26.95 20.62 1.69
N GLU A 28 -27.70 20.72 0.59
CA GLU A 28 -27.26 20.16 -0.69
C GLU A 28 -26.04 20.88 -1.26
N VAL A 29 -25.94 22.20 -1.07
CA VAL A 29 -24.74 22.98 -1.41
C VAL A 29 -23.54 22.51 -0.58
N TYR A 30 -23.68 22.47 0.74
CA TYR A 30 -22.61 22.01 1.64
C TYR A 30 -22.13 20.61 1.28
N LYS A 31 -23.05 19.69 0.99
CA LYS A 31 -22.72 18.32 0.58
C LYS A 31 -21.90 18.26 -0.72
N LYS A 32 -22.24 19.10 -1.71
CA LYS A 32 -21.48 19.19 -2.96
C LYS A 32 -20.08 19.75 -2.72
N GLU A 33 -19.96 20.82 -1.95
CA GLU A 33 -18.67 21.43 -1.61
C GLU A 33 -17.77 20.47 -0.83
N GLN A 34 -18.32 19.76 0.16
CA GLN A 34 -17.58 18.74 0.91
C GLN A 34 -17.07 17.60 0.04
N LYS A 35 -17.85 17.18 -0.98
CA LYS A 35 -17.40 16.16 -1.93
C LYS A 35 -16.23 16.66 -2.76
N GLN A 36 -16.28 17.90 -3.23
CA GLN A 36 -15.20 18.52 -4.00
C GLN A 36 -13.94 18.69 -3.15
N TYR A 37 -14.08 19.16 -1.90
CA TYR A 37 -12.96 19.31 -0.97
C TYR A 37 -12.26 17.97 -0.72
N ARG A 38 -13.01 16.92 -0.41
CA ARG A 38 -12.45 15.57 -0.21
C ARG A 38 -11.74 15.04 -1.44
N ARG A 39 -12.31 15.26 -2.63
CA ARG A 39 -11.65 14.84 -3.88
C ARG A 39 -10.31 15.54 -4.05
N LYS A 40 -10.25 16.85 -3.81
CA LYS A 40 -9.02 17.63 -3.92
C LYS A 40 -7.97 17.19 -2.89
N ASP A 41 -8.38 16.90 -1.66
CA ASP A 41 -7.50 16.37 -0.61
C ASP A 41 -6.88 15.02 -1.00
N ILE A 42 -7.68 14.11 -1.58
CA ILE A 42 -7.18 12.82 -2.09
C ILE A 42 -6.17 13.04 -3.23
N GLU A 43 -6.50 13.89 -4.20
CA GLU A 43 -5.61 14.19 -5.32
C GLU A 43 -4.27 14.80 -4.84
N SER A 44 -4.30 15.70 -3.85
CA SER A 44 -3.08 16.25 -3.25
C SER A 44 -2.23 15.18 -2.56
N ARG A 45 -2.84 14.31 -1.76
CA ARG A 45 -2.12 13.23 -1.06
C ARG A 45 -1.48 12.23 -2.02
N GLN A 46 -2.16 11.94 -3.13
CA GLN A 46 -1.62 11.06 -4.15
C GLN A 46 -0.36 11.65 -4.79
N VAL A 47 -0.36 12.95 -5.09
CA VAL A 47 0.82 13.67 -5.60
C VAL A 47 1.97 13.69 -4.58
N GLU A 48 1.67 13.90 -3.29
CA GLU A 48 2.68 13.84 -2.23
C GLU A 48 3.30 12.45 -2.12
N PHE A 49 2.47 11.41 -2.15
CA PHE A 49 2.92 10.02 -2.09
C PHE A 49 3.80 9.64 -3.28
N ASP A 50 3.41 10.01 -4.50
CA ASP A 50 4.20 9.76 -5.71
C ASP A 50 5.56 10.47 -5.65
N LYS A 51 5.61 11.68 -5.05
CA LYS A 51 6.84 12.42 -4.84
C LYS A 51 7.75 11.73 -3.82
N GLU A 52 7.20 11.25 -2.71
CA GLU A 52 7.95 10.48 -1.70
C GLU A 52 8.53 9.20 -2.28
N LEU A 53 7.74 8.45 -3.06
CA LEU A 53 8.20 7.27 -3.79
C LEU A 53 9.36 7.59 -4.74
N SER A 54 9.24 8.67 -5.51
CA SER A 54 10.30 9.09 -6.45
C SER A 54 11.61 9.44 -5.73
N VAL A 55 11.53 10.06 -4.55
CA VAL A 55 12.71 10.35 -3.71
C VAL A 55 13.33 9.05 -3.20
N LEU A 56 12.53 8.11 -2.70
CA LEU A 56 13.02 6.81 -2.24
C LEU A 56 13.69 6.01 -3.36
N ASP A 57 13.09 5.99 -4.55
CA ASP A 57 13.69 5.36 -5.74
C ASP A 57 14.98 6.06 -6.17
N GLY A 58 15.03 7.39 -6.08
CA GLY A 58 16.24 8.17 -6.33
C GLY A 58 17.37 7.82 -5.36
N GLN A 59 17.05 7.73 -4.07
CA GLN A 59 18.00 7.32 -3.03
C GLN A 59 18.47 5.87 -3.22
N ARG A 60 17.58 4.95 -3.59
CA ARG A 60 17.92 3.56 -3.91
C ARG A 60 18.90 3.50 -5.09
N ARG A 61 18.61 4.21 -6.18
CA ARG A 61 19.50 4.28 -7.36
C ARG A 61 20.88 4.90 -7.06
N MET A 62 20.94 5.89 -6.15
CA MET A 62 22.21 6.47 -5.72
C MET A 62 23.05 5.52 -4.85
N LYS A 63 22.40 4.68 -4.02
CA LYS A 63 23.10 3.62 -3.27
C LYS A 63 23.72 2.58 -4.21
N TRP A 64 23.05 2.26 -5.32
CA TRP A 64 23.54 1.28 -6.30
C TRP A 64 24.81 1.77 -7.04
N LYS A 65 24.87 3.04 -7.45
CA LYS A 65 26.01 3.60 -8.19
C LYS A 65 27.37 3.61 -7.45
N ASN A 66 27.37 3.43 -6.13
CA ASN A 66 28.59 3.50 -5.32
C ASN A 66 29.13 2.12 -4.91
N ASN A 67 28.51 1.01 -5.35
CA ASN A 67 28.70 -0.30 -4.72
C ASN A 67 29.23 -1.40 -5.65
N ASP A 68 29.52 -1.09 -6.93
CA ASP A 68 29.79 -2.11 -7.98
C ASP A 68 30.97 -3.07 -7.69
N SER A 69 31.93 -2.75 -6.82
CA SER A 69 33.02 -3.68 -6.43
C SER A 69 32.81 -4.39 -5.09
N ILE A 70 31.95 -3.85 -4.22
CA ILE A 70 31.59 -4.44 -2.94
C ILE A 70 30.39 -5.38 -3.12
N GLU A 71 29.52 -5.10 -4.09
CA GLU A 71 28.37 -5.93 -4.44
C GLU A 71 28.76 -7.32 -4.93
N ASP A 72 29.80 -7.46 -5.75
CA ASP A 72 30.17 -8.80 -6.26
C ASP A 72 30.70 -9.69 -5.14
N LEU A 73 31.56 -9.16 -4.25
CA LEU A 73 32.04 -9.86 -3.06
C LEU A 73 30.91 -10.14 -2.06
N ALA A 74 29.96 -9.22 -1.90
CA ALA A 74 28.80 -9.40 -1.04
C ALA A 74 27.80 -10.40 -1.63
N LYS A 75 27.59 -10.41 -2.96
CA LYS A 75 26.74 -11.38 -3.67
C LYS A 75 27.30 -12.78 -3.56
N GLU A 76 28.61 -12.97 -3.72
CA GLU A 76 29.25 -14.27 -3.49
C GLU A 76 29.04 -14.79 -2.06
N GLU A 77 29.13 -13.91 -1.06
CA GLU A 77 28.89 -14.27 0.35
C GLU A 77 27.41 -14.60 0.61
N ILE A 78 26.48 -13.85 0.01
CA ILE A 78 25.03 -14.11 0.10
C ILE A 78 24.68 -15.43 -0.59
N ILE A 79 25.27 -15.71 -1.76
CA ILE A 79 25.11 -16.98 -2.49
C ILE A 79 25.61 -18.16 -1.65
N LYS A 80 26.80 -18.05 -1.03
CA LYS A 80 27.33 -19.09 -0.13
C LYS A 80 26.40 -19.35 1.05
N ARG A 81 25.88 -18.29 1.68
CA ARG A 81 24.92 -18.43 2.79
C ARG A 81 23.61 -19.06 2.35
N LEU A 82 23.11 -18.68 1.18
CA LEU A 82 21.90 -19.24 0.60
C LEU A 82 22.06 -20.75 0.34
N ILE A 83 23.15 -21.16 -0.30
CA ILE A 83 23.44 -22.57 -0.59
C ILE A 83 23.53 -23.38 0.72
N SER A 84 24.31 -22.92 1.70
CA SER A 84 24.45 -23.59 3.00
C SER A 84 23.10 -23.75 3.71
N ARG A 85 22.23 -22.75 3.63
CA ARG A 85 20.91 -22.81 4.27
C ARG A 85 19.97 -23.78 3.55
N ILE A 86 20.05 -23.85 2.22
CA ILE A 86 19.30 -24.84 1.43
C ILE A 86 19.83 -26.27 1.72
N ASP A 87 21.14 -26.45 1.90
CA ASP A 87 21.74 -27.73 2.31
C ASP A 87 21.22 -28.20 3.67
N GLU A 88 21.09 -27.29 4.65
CA GLU A 88 20.48 -27.61 5.94
C GLU A 88 19.01 -28.05 5.78
N TYR A 89 18.26 -27.41 4.89
CA TYR A 89 16.89 -27.78 4.52
C TYR A 89 16.77 -29.12 3.76
N GLU A 90 17.81 -29.53 3.05
CA GLU A 90 17.86 -30.81 2.34
C GLU A 90 18.12 -31.98 3.31
N ASN A 91 18.87 -31.72 4.38
CA ASN A 91 19.25 -32.71 5.39
C ASN A 91 18.24 -32.85 6.53
N ASP A 92 17.33 -31.89 6.72
CA ASP A 92 16.22 -31.99 7.67
C ASP A 92 15.11 -32.87 7.04
N GLY A 93 15.24 -34.17 7.25
CA GLY A 93 14.44 -35.22 6.62
C GLY A 93 13.02 -35.34 7.18
N GLU A 94 12.13 -34.39 6.91
CA GLU A 94 10.69 -34.56 7.16
C GLU A 94 9.83 -34.37 5.91
N ASP A 95 8.90 -35.31 5.76
CA ASP A 95 7.96 -35.46 4.66
C ASP A 95 7.04 -34.24 4.48
N GLU A 96 6.81 -33.93 3.21
CA GLU A 96 6.07 -32.80 2.67
C GLU A 96 4.62 -32.74 3.19
N THR A 97 4.28 -31.71 3.95
CA THR A 97 2.90 -31.18 3.99
C THR A 97 2.83 -29.67 4.21
N PHE A 98 3.86 -29.05 4.81
CA PHE A 98 3.97 -27.59 4.95
C PHE A 98 5.35 -27.10 4.51
N PHE A 99 5.41 -26.49 3.32
CA PHE A 99 6.60 -25.80 2.84
C PHE A 99 6.55 -24.34 3.29
N SER A 100 7.22 -24.01 4.39
CA SER A 100 7.41 -22.64 4.85
C SER A 100 8.90 -22.35 4.92
N LEU A 101 9.37 -21.41 4.10
CA LEU A 101 10.73 -20.91 4.17
C LEU A 101 10.88 -19.98 5.39
N PRO A 102 11.96 -20.10 6.16
CA PRO A 102 12.30 -19.15 7.21
C PRO A 102 12.49 -17.75 6.63
N THR A 103 12.15 -16.74 7.41
CA THR A 103 12.26 -15.34 6.99
C THR A 103 13.68 -14.98 6.57
N ASP A 104 14.70 -15.50 7.26
CA ASP A 104 16.12 -15.32 6.91
C ASP A 104 16.44 -15.88 5.52
N LEU A 105 15.84 -17.01 5.14
CA LEU A 105 16.04 -17.61 3.82
C LEU A 105 15.34 -16.83 2.71
N VAL A 106 14.12 -16.35 2.96
CA VAL A 106 13.36 -15.50 2.03
C VAL A 106 14.10 -14.18 1.77
N GLU A 107 14.66 -13.57 2.81
CA GLU A 107 15.46 -12.36 2.69
C GLU A 107 16.68 -12.55 1.79
N LEU A 108 17.36 -13.71 1.86
CA LEU A 108 18.51 -14.00 1.00
C LEU A 108 18.11 -14.09 -0.49
N PHE A 109 16.96 -14.68 -0.82
CA PHE A 109 16.44 -14.68 -2.19
C PHE A 109 16.13 -13.27 -2.69
N TRP A 110 15.50 -12.44 -1.85
CA TRP A 110 15.24 -11.04 -2.19
C TRP A 110 16.50 -10.21 -2.37
N LEU A 111 17.53 -10.45 -1.55
CA LEU A 111 18.82 -9.77 -1.68
C LEU A 111 19.55 -10.11 -2.99
N LEU A 112 19.29 -11.28 -3.57
CA LEU A 112 19.82 -11.70 -4.87
C LEU A 112 18.90 -11.38 -6.04
N GLU A 113 17.74 -10.75 -5.79
CA GLU A 113 16.69 -10.49 -6.79
C GLU A 113 16.21 -11.77 -7.51
N ILE A 114 16.23 -12.90 -6.80
CA ILE A 114 15.77 -14.19 -7.30
C ILE A 114 14.34 -14.43 -6.83
N GLU A 115 13.52 -15.03 -7.69
CA GLU A 115 12.17 -15.44 -7.34
C GLU A 115 12.20 -16.43 -6.16
N VAL A 116 11.44 -16.13 -5.11
CA VAL A 116 11.40 -16.95 -3.90
C VAL A 116 10.68 -18.25 -4.22
N PRO A 117 11.33 -19.42 -4.03
CA PRO A 117 10.69 -20.71 -4.23
C PRO A 117 9.46 -20.88 -3.35
N ILE A 118 8.37 -21.40 -3.91
CA ILE A 118 7.11 -21.67 -3.22
C ILE A 118 6.96 -23.20 -3.00
N THR A 119 7.78 -24.00 -3.68
CA THR A 119 7.85 -25.46 -3.51
C THR A 119 9.27 -25.96 -3.24
N LYS A 120 9.39 -27.16 -2.67
CA LYS A 120 10.67 -27.84 -2.42
C LYS A 120 11.42 -28.15 -3.73
N ALA A 121 10.70 -28.49 -4.80
CA ALA A 121 11.27 -28.68 -6.12
C ALA A 121 11.87 -27.38 -6.68
N GLU A 122 11.14 -26.26 -6.59
CA GLU A 122 11.63 -24.94 -6.98
C GLU A 122 12.85 -24.51 -6.15
N LEU A 123 12.91 -24.88 -4.87
CA LEU A 123 14.04 -24.58 -3.99
C LEU A 123 15.33 -25.25 -4.47
N PHE A 124 15.24 -26.53 -4.84
CA PHE A 124 16.38 -27.27 -5.37
C PHE A 124 16.77 -26.84 -6.79
N ASP A 125 15.80 -26.46 -7.62
CA ASP A 125 16.08 -25.89 -8.93
C ASP A 125 16.71 -24.50 -8.82
N ALA A 126 16.30 -23.68 -7.85
CA ALA A 126 16.94 -22.39 -7.56
C ALA A 126 18.40 -22.59 -7.12
N LYS A 127 18.68 -23.55 -6.24
CA LYS A 127 20.06 -23.91 -5.85
C LYS A 127 20.94 -24.28 -7.06
N LYS A 128 20.42 -25.08 -8.00
CA LYS A 128 21.13 -25.46 -9.24
C LYS A 128 21.37 -24.29 -10.19
N LYS A 129 20.51 -23.26 -10.18
CA LYS A 129 20.68 -22.06 -11.01
C LYS A 129 21.71 -21.09 -10.43
N ILE A 130 21.93 -21.16 -9.11
CA ILE A 130 22.81 -20.26 -8.35
C ILE A 130 24.23 -20.85 -8.18
N THR A 131 24.37 -22.17 -8.30
CA THR A 131 25.65 -22.90 -8.29
C THR A 131 26.23 -23.03 -9.69
#